data_AF-A0A955YHF8-F1
#
_entry.id   AF-A0A955YHF8-F1
#
_cell.length_a   1.000
_cell.length_b   1.000
_cell.length_c   1.000
_cell.angle_alpha   90.00
_cell.angle_beta   90.00
_cell.angle_gamma   90.00
#
_symmetry.space_group_name_H-M   'P 1'
#
loop_
_entity.id
_entity.type
_entity.pdbx_description
1 polymer ?
#
loop_
_entity_poly.entity_id
_entity_poly.type
_entity_poly.pdbx_seq_one_letter_code
_entity_poly.pdbx_strand_id
1 'polypeptide(L)'
;MSPADAWDAVLAQLRDLDARVDATSGSGLSLDPSAPGRRATRAATLAARLADAPHDERLVLGMALAEVGEAVLDAFPNNLFWDLDGVLAELRRAAKSSLDAVRALARALAELMALFGRESPIQFQYVHDFVYGFDWAEWVRREPDGRAQVRPFDARYVARTRQRGLELLALIEADDAKYPRLPKGEFRNPFSFSRTATQERALFEALAAAGSIPNPAWSCDATPTWDRDFDQEREAVAARLGLVRSDGAR
;
A
#
# COMPACT_ATOMS: atom_id res chain seq x y z
N MET A 1 32.02 3.88 11.20
CA MET A 1 30.73 4.44 11.63
C MET A 1 30.32 3.69 12.88
N SER A 2 30.06 4.38 13.98
CA SER A 2 29.65 3.72 15.22
C SER A 2 28.22 3.13 15.06
N PRO A 3 27.83 2.14 15.88
CA PRO A 3 26.44 1.65 15.92
C PRO A 3 25.40 2.76 16.16
N ALA A 4 25.75 3.80 16.93
CA ALA A 4 24.88 4.96 17.15
C ALA A 4 24.75 5.80 15.87
N ASP A 5 25.88 6.09 15.21
CA ASP A 5 25.92 6.86 13.96
C ASP A 5 25.09 6.19 12.86
N ALA A 6 25.09 4.85 12.80
CA ALA A 6 24.31 4.08 11.83
C ALA A 6 22.80 4.24 12.03
N TRP A 7 22.34 4.22 13.28
CA TRP A 7 20.92 4.39 13.58
C TRP A 7 20.47 5.83 13.37
N ASP A 8 21.31 6.80 13.72
CA ASP A 8 21.03 8.22 13.47
C ASP A 8 20.89 8.51 11.98
N ALA A 9 21.69 7.86 11.12
CA ALA A 9 21.56 7.96 9.67
C ALA A 9 20.21 7.41 9.16
N VAL A 10 19.76 6.26 9.69
CA VAL A 10 18.44 5.69 9.36
C VAL A 10 17.31 6.62 9.80
N LEU A 11 17.38 7.18 11.01
CA LEU A 11 16.39 8.15 11.48
C LEU A 11 16.39 9.43 10.64
N ALA A 12 17.56 9.90 10.20
CA ALA A 12 17.65 11.05 9.30
C ALA A 12 16.96 10.76 7.96
N GLN A 13 17.17 9.58 7.38
CA GLN A 13 16.50 9.16 6.15
C GLN A 13 14.98 9.10 6.32
N LEU A 14 14.48 8.51 7.41
CA LEU A 14 13.04 8.44 7.67
C LEU A 14 12.40 9.83 7.89
N ARG A 15 13.13 10.77 8.50
CA ARG A 15 12.68 12.16 8.66
C ARG A 15 12.66 12.91 7.33
N ASP A 16 13.61 12.65 6.45
CA ASP A 16 13.62 13.21 5.08
C ASP A 16 12.41 12.70 4.29
N LEU A 17 12.14 11.40 4.35
CA LEU A 17 10.92 10.81 3.78
C LEU A 17 9.66 11.50 4.32
N ASP A 18 9.53 11.64 5.65
CA ASP A 18 8.39 12.34 6.27
C ASP A 18 8.25 13.78 5.75
N ALA A 19 9.36 14.51 5.63
CA ALA A 19 9.36 15.88 5.13
C ALA A 19 8.93 15.98 3.66
N ARG A 20 9.35 15.04 2.82
CA ARG A 20 8.95 14.98 1.40
C ARG A 20 7.47 14.60 1.22
N VAL A 21 6.96 13.68 2.04
CA VAL A 21 5.52 13.39 2.12
C VAL A 21 4.75 14.65 2.55
N ASP A 22 5.25 15.38 3.55
CA ASP A 22 4.63 16.62 4.03
C ASP A 22 4.64 17.75 2.98
N ALA A 23 5.68 17.83 2.16
CA ALA A 23 5.77 18.79 1.06
C ALA A 23 4.78 18.49 -0.09
N THR A 24 4.22 17.28 -0.14
CA THR A 24 3.27 16.87 -1.18
C THR A 24 1.85 17.25 -0.78
N SER A 25 1.23 18.16 -1.55
CA SER A 25 -0.11 18.67 -1.24
C SER A 25 -1.16 17.55 -1.22
N GLY A 26 -1.96 17.49 -0.15
CA GLY A 26 -3.01 16.48 0.02
C GLY A 26 -2.53 15.07 0.39
N SER A 27 -1.22 14.88 0.57
CA SER A 27 -0.59 13.60 0.94
C SER A 27 -0.49 13.42 2.46
N GLY A 28 -0.05 12.24 2.90
CA GLY A 28 0.28 11.91 4.29
C GLY A 28 -0.93 11.70 5.22
N LEU A 29 -2.12 11.47 4.67
CA LEU A 29 -3.33 11.25 5.46
C LEU A 29 -3.35 9.81 6.02
N SER A 30 -4.09 9.60 7.10
CA SER A 30 -4.42 8.27 7.63
C SER A 30 -5.86 7.92 7.28
N LEU A 31 -6.14 6.63 7.09
CA LEU A 31 -7.49 6.09 7.02
C LEU A 31 -8.04 5.63 8.37
N ASP A 32 -7.35 5.87 9.48
CA ASP A 32 -7.90 5.53 10.79
C ASP A 32 -9.24 6.25 11.06
N PRO A 33 -10.37 5.50 11.12
CA PRO A 33 -11.68 6.11 11.30
C PRO A 33 -11.88 6.70 12.69
N SER A 34 -11.01 6.41 13.67
CA SER A 34 -11.10 6.99 15.01
C SER A 34 -10.74 8.48 15.04
N ALA A 35 -10.04 8.98 14.01
CA ALA A 35 -9.70 10.39 13.85
C ALA A 35 -9.62 10.74 12.35
N PRO A 36 -10.76 10.90 11.67
CA PRO A 36 -10.81 11.20 10.24
C PRO A 36 -10.03 12.47 9.86
N GLY A 37 -9.32 12.42 8.74
CA GLY A 37 -8.49 13.53 8.26
C GLY A 37 -7.18 13.74 9.02
N ARG A 38 -6.86 12.88 9.99
CA ARG A 38 -5.57 12.92 10.68
C ARG A 38 -4.41 12.54 9.74
N ARG A 39 -3.20 12.87 10.18
CA ARG A 39 -1.94 12.37 9.60
C ARG A 39 -1.74 10.88 9.88
N ALA A 40 -1.20 10.15 8.91
CA ALA A 40 -0.66 8.82 9.15
C ALA A 40 0.50 8.88 10.16
N THR A 41 0.79 7.74 10.81
CA THR A 41 1.97 7.65 11.67
C THR A 41 3.22 7.90 10.81
N ARG A 42 3.95 8.97 11.13
CA ARG A 42 5.21 9.30 10.47
C ARG A 42 6.20 8.14 10.52
N ALA A 43 6.97 7.95 9.46
CA ALA A 43 7.94 6.86 9.34
C ALA A 43 9.01 6.93 10.44
N ALA A 44 9.48 8.13 10.79
CA ALA A 44 10.40 8.31 11.92
C ALA A 44 9.74 7.98 13.28
N THR A 45 8.43 8.21 13.42
CA THR A 45 7.66 7.83 14.62
C THR A 45 7.44 6.32 14.68
N LEU A 46 7.19 5.66 13.54
CA LEU A 46 7.09 4.21 13.45
C LEU A 46 8.39 3.53 13.87
N ALA A 47 9.55 4.08 13.48
CA ALA A 47 10.85 3.59 13.91
C ALA A 47 11.05 3.61 15.44
N ALA A 48 10.38 4.49 16.18
CA ALA A 48 10.42 4.48 17.65
C ALA A 48 9.82 3.19 18.25
N ARG A 49 8.91 2.51 17.53
CA ARG A 49 8.33 1.21 17.94
C ARG A 49 9.31 0.04 17.83
N LEU A 50 10.53 0.30 17.35
CA LEU A 50 11.63 -0.66 17.27
C LEU A 50 12.63 -0.51 18.42
N ALA A 51 12.33 0.32 19.43
CA ALA A 51 13.24 0.60 20.53
C ALA A 51 13.60 -0.65 21.37
N ASP A 52 12.72 -1.65 21.40
CA ASP A 52 12.86 -2.93 22.09
C ASP A 52 13.62 -3.99 21.27
N ALA A 53 13.81 -3.77 19.97
CA ALA A 53 14.51 -4.71 19.10
C ALA A 53 16.04 -4.66 19.31
N PRO A 54 16.75 -5.80 19.12
CA PRO A 54 18.20 -5.82 19.03
C PRO A 54 18.73 -4.78 18.03
N HIS A 55 19.91 -4.22 18.28
CA HIS A 55 20.46 -3.11 17.48
C HIS A 55 20.52 -3.41 15.98
N ASP A 56 21.04 -4.57 15.59
CA ASP A 56 21.13 -4.99 14.18
C ASP A 56 19.74 -5.17 13.55
N GLU A 57 18.78 -5.74 14.28
CA GLU A 57 17.40 -5.90 13.82
C GLU A 57 16.73 -4.55 13.61
N ARG A 58 16.88 -3.64 14.58
CA ARG A 58 16.37 -2.27 14.51
C ARG A 58 16.92 -1.52 13.30
N LEU A 59 18.23 -1.63 13.03
CA LEU A 59 18.84 -1.03 11.84
C LEU A 59 18.21 -1.57 10.55
N VAL A 60 18.12 -2.89 10.40
CA VAL A 60 17.58 -3.52 9.19
C VAL A 60 16.11 -3.19 8.98
N LEU A 61 15.30 -3.22 10.04
CA LEU A 61 13.88 -2.85 9.97
C LEU A 61 13.69 -1.38 9.61
N GLY A 62 14.49 -0.48 10.16
CA GLY A 62 14.43 0.95 9.83
C GLY A 62 14.83 1.23 8.38
N MET A 63 15.90 0.59 7.88
CA MET A 63 16.30 0.69 6.46
C MET A 63 15.23 0.12 5.53
N ALA A 64 14.65 -1.03 5.88
CA ALA A 64 13.57 -1.65 5.11
C ALA A 64 12.31 -0.77 5.04
N LEU A 65 11.94 -0.14 6.15
CA LEU A 65 10.81 0.81 6.19
C LEU A 65 11.08 2.02 5.29
N ALA A 66 12.30 2.57 5.34
CA ALA A 66 12.70 3.67 4.48
C ALA A 66 12.65 3.27 3.00
N GLU A 67 13.20 2.10 2.64
CA GLU A 67 13.18 1.58 1.26
C GLU A 67 11.76 1.46 0.70
N VAL A 68 10.83 0.88 1.48
CA VAL A 68 9.44 0.75 1.05
C VAL A 68 8.75 2.12 0.94
N GLY A 69 8.96 3.00 1.92
CA GLY A 69 8.36 4.34 1.92
C GLY A 69 8.84 5.22 0.76
N GLU A 70 10.13 5.17 0.44
CA GLU A 70 10.71 5.84 -0.73
C GLU A 70 10.12 5.29 -2.03
N ALA A 71 10.03 3.96 -2.16
CA ALA A 71 9.44 3.34 -3.33
C ALA A 71 7.97 3.74 -3.53
N VAL A 72 7.19 3.88 -2.45
CA VAL A 72 5.81 4.41 -2.52
C VAL A 72 5.81 5.86 -3.00
N LEU A 73 6.67 6.72 -2.45
CA LEU A 73 6.75 8.14 -2.80
C LEU A 73 7.07 8.34 -4.28
N ASP A 74 8.06 7.59 -4.78
CA ASP A 74 8.53 7.69 -6.15
C ASP A 74 7.51 7.14 -7.14
N ALA A 75 6.91 5.98 -6.83
CA ALA A 75 5.96 5.30 -7.70
C ALA A 75 4.59 5.99 -7.75
N PHE A 76 4.14 6.57 -6.63
CA PHE A 76 2.80 7.12 -6.44
C PHE A 76 2.86 8.56 -5.88
N PRO A 77 3.29 9.54 -6.68
CA PRO A 77 3.48 10.93 -6.20
C PRO A 77 2.17 11.61 -5.76
N ASN A 78 1.02 11.07 -6.19
CA ASN A 78 -0.30 11.58 -5.81
C ASN A 78 -0.93 10.79 -4.65
N ASN A 79 -0.18 9.87 -4.02
CA ASN A 79 -0.71 8.99 -2.98
C ASN A 79 -1.25 9.78 -1.80
N LEU A 80 -2.49 9.52 -1.40
CA LEU A 80 -3.18 10.31 -0.37
C LEU A 80 -2.89 9.77 1.02
N PHE A 81 -3.00 8.44 1.17
CA PHE A 81 -2.95 7.80 2.47
C PHE A 81 -1.65 7.01 2.67
N TRP A 82 -1.05 7.18 3.84
CA TRP A 82 0.34 6.79 4.12
C TRP A 82 0.46 5.87 5.34
N ASP A 83 -0.56 5.05 5.58
CA ASP A 83 -0.58 4.12 6.70
C ASP A 83 0.42 2.97 6.48
N LEU A 84 1.64 3.11 7.01
CA LEU A 84 2.72 2.13 6.90
C LEU A 84 2.85 1.22 8.14
N ASP A 85 2.00 1.39 9.15
CA ASP A 85 2.02 0.57 10.39
C ASP A 85 1.92 -0.94 10.07
N GLY A 86 1.03 -1.31 9.15
CA GLY A 86 0.85 -2.69 8.70
C GLY A 86 2.08 -3.27 7.98
N VAL A 87 2.79 -2.44 7.18
CA VAL A 87 4.05 -2.83 6.53
C VAL A 87 5.12 -3.09 7.58
N LEU A 88 5.30 -2.20 8.54
CA LEU A 88 6.25 -2.39 9.64
C LEU A 88 5.95 -3.67 10.42
N ALA A 89 4.69 -3.95 10.70
CA ALA A 89 4.28 -5.17 11.40
C ALA A 89 4.66 -6.45 10.62
N GLU A 90 4.57 -6.43 9.30
CA GLU A 90 4.98 -7.56 8.48
C GLU A 90 6.51 -7.69 8.38
N LEU A 91 7.25 -6.58 8.27
CA LEU A 91 8.71 -6.60 8.35
C LEU A 91 9.19 -7.19 9.69
N ARG A 92 8.55 -6.83 10.82
CA ARG A 92 8.83 -7.45 12.14
C ARG A 92 8.51 -8.94 12.17
N ARG A 93 7.47 -9.39 11.44
CA ARG A 93 7.18 -10.84 11.32
C ARG A 93 8.25 -11.56 10.51
N ALA A 94 8.71 -10.97 9.40
CA ALA A 94 9.82 -11.51 8.61
C ALA A 94 11.11 -11.61 9.44
N ALA A 95 11.38 -10.63 10.32
CA ALA A 95 12.55 -10.62 11.21
C ALA A 95 12.63 -11.84 12.15
N LYS A 96 11.47 -12.41 12.53
CA LYS A 96 11.41 -13.66 13.31
C LYS A 96 12.03 -14.86 12.58
N SER A 97 12.07 -14.80 11.26
CA SER A 97 12.73 -15.82 10.43
C SER A 97 14.21 -15.49 10.23
N SER A 98 14.51 -14.30 9.70
CA SER A 98 15.88 -13.78 9.59
C SER A 98 15.89 -12.30 9.15
N LEU A 99 17.01 -11.61 9.35
CA LEU A 99 17.21 -10.25 8.82
C LEU A 99 17.30 -10.24 7.29
N ASP A 100 17.74 -11.32 6.66
CA ASP A 100 17.73 -11.44 5.19
C ASP A 100 16.31 -11.56 4.64
N ALA A 101 15.39 -12.20 5.39
CA ALA A 101 13.97 -12.23 5.03
C ALA A 101 13.36 -10.82 5.06
N VAL A 102 13.76 -9.97 6.01
CA VAL A 102 13.33 -8.55 6.06
C VAL A 102 13.80 -7.81 4.80
N ARG A 103 15.08 -7.92 4.45
CA ARG A 103 15.66 -7.27 3.26
C ARG A 103 14.99 -7.75 1.98
N ALA A 104 14.79 -9.06 1.84
CA ALA A 104 14.14 -9.64 0.68
C ALA A 104 12.69 -9.16 0.55
N LEU A 105 11.96 -9.09 1.67
CA LEU A 105 10.58 -8.59 1.66
C LEU A 105 10.50 -7.10 1.32
N ALA A 106 11.35 -6.26 1.92
CA ALA A 106 11.40 -4.83 1.64
C ALA A 106 11.67 -4.55 0.17
N ARG A 107 12.67 -5.22 -0.39
CA ARG A 107 12.99 -5.14 -1.81
C ARG A 107 11.84 -5.60 -2.70
N ALA A 108 11.21 -6.73 -2.37
CA ALA A 108 10.09 -7.24 -3.14
C ALA A 108 8.89 -6.26 -3.11
N LEU A 109 8.62 -5.63 -1.97
CA LEU A 109 7.61 -4.58 -1.85
C LEU A 109 7.99 -3.35 -2.70
N ALA A 110 9.24 -2.88 -2.64
CA ALA A 110 9.70 -1.76 -3.45
C ALA A 110 9.60 -2.05 -4.96
N GLU A 111 9.96 -3.26 -5.39
CA GLU A 111 9.80 -3.71 -6.78
C GLU A 111 8.32 -3.75 -7.20
N LEU A 112 7.38 -4.09 -6.30
CA LEU A 112 5.96 -3.96 -6.58
C LEU A 112 5.53 -2.51 -6.78
N MET A 113 6.02 -1.58 -5.96
CA MET A 113 5.67 -0.16 -6.13
C MET A 113 6.10 0.32 -7.53
N ALA A 114 7.33 0.01 -7.94
CA ALA A 114 7.83 0.34 -9.27
C ALA A 114 7.01 -0.34 -10.40
N LEU A 115 6.64 -1.62 -10.23
CA LEU A 115 5.89 -2.39 -11.22
C LEU A 115 4.47 -1.85 -11.48
N PHE A 116 3.82 -1.31 -10.45
CA PHE A 116 2.44 -0.84 -10.55
C PHE A 116 2.30 0.69 -10.66
N GLY A 117 3.35 1.43 -10.32
CA GLY A 117 3.35 2.89 -10.27
C GLY A 117 3.61 3.57 -11.61
N ARG A 118 3.91 4.88 -11.52
CA ARG A 118 3.90 5.82 -12.65
C ARG A 118 4.90 5.54 -13.78
N GLU A 119 6.00 4.83 -13.49
CA GLU A 119 7.07 4.54 -14.48
C GLU A 119 6.81 3.23 -15.24
N SER A 120 5.74 2.51 -14.92
CA SER A 120 5.33 1.27 -15.58
C SER A 120 4.17 1.51 -16.55
N PRO A 121 3.98 0.66 -17.58
CA PRO A 121 2.76 0.66 -18.39
C PRO A 121 1.46 0.41 -17.60
N ILE A 122 1.55 -0.14 -16.38
CA ILE A 122 0.37 -0.34 -15.51
C ILE A 122 -0.16 1.02 -15.03
N GLN A 123 0.74 1.90 -14.56
CA GLN A 123 0.49 3.32 -14.28
C GLN A 123 -0.72 3.57 -13.35
N PHE A 124 -0.82 2.89 -12.20
CA PHE A 124 -1.81 3.21 -11.18
C PHE A 124 -1.45 4.50 -10.43
N GLN A 125 -2.48 5.27 -10.07
CA GLN A 125 -2.30 6.56 -9.37
C GLN A 125 -2.02 6.41 -7.88
N TYR A 126 -2.57 5.36 -7.26
CA TYR A 126 -2.58 5.16 -5.81
C TYR A 126 -2.18 3.72 -5.47
N VAL A 127 -1.48 3.55 -4.34
CA VAL A 127 -1.12 2.21 -3.81
C VAL A 127 -2.24 1.59 -2.97
N HIS A 128 -3.36 2.30 -2.82
CA HIS A 128 -4.38 2.04 -1.80
C HIS A 128 -4.94 0.61 -1.83
N ASP A 129 -5.23 0.04 -3.00
CA ASP A 129 -5.78 -1.33 -3.12
C ASP A 129 -4.84 -2.39 -2.54
N PHE A 130 -3.52 -2.19 -2.70
CA PHE A 130 -2.50 -3.05 -2.14
C PHE A 130 -2.36 -2.84 -0.63
N VAL A 131 -2.23 -1.58 -0.18
CA VAL A 131 -2.02 -1.26 1.24
C VAL A 131 -3.24 -1.63 2.08
N TYR A 132 -4.44 -1.31 1.61
CA TYR A 132 -5.70 -1.58 2.32
C TYR A 132 -6.29 -2.96 2.01
N GLY A 133 -5.57 -3.76 1.22
CA GLY A 133 -5.78 -5.20 1.12
C GLY A 133 -7.01 -5.62 0.32
N PHE A 134 -7.51 -4.78 -0.60
CA PHE A 134 -8.64 -5.14 -1.48
C PHE A 134 -8.27 -6.33 -2.37
N ASP A 135 -7.14 -6.24 -3.07
CA ASP A 135 -6.62 -7.31 -3.92
C ASP A 135 -6.28 -8.59 -3.11
N TRP A 136 -5.81 -8.40 -1.87
CA TRP A 136 -5.47 -9.50 -0.98
C TRP A 136 -6.73 -10.24 -0.54
N ALA A 137 -7.74 -9.51 -0.09
CA ALA A 137 -9.00 -10.07 0.37
C ALA A 137 -9.70 -10.85 -0.75
N GLU A 138 -9.76 -10.27 -1.96
CA GLU A 138 -10.32 -10.96 -3.12
C GLU A 138 -9.56 -12.25 -3.44
N TRP A 139 -8.22 -12.19 -3.42
CA TRP A 139 -7.38 -13.35 -3.67
C TRP A 139 -7.57 -14.46 -2.64
N VAL A 140 -7.63 -14.13 -1.35
CA VAL A 140 -7.87 -15.13 -0.29
C VAL A 140 -9.26 -15.73 -0.42
N ARG A 141 -10.30 -14.90 -0.62
CA ARG A 141 -11.71 -15.33 -0.73
C ARG A 141 -11.95 -16.34 -1.85
N ARG A 142 -11.19 -16.26 -2.94
CA ARG A 142 -11.30 -17.21 -4.07
C ARG A 142 -10.79 -18.62 -3.75
N GLU A 143 -9.92 -18.79 -2.76
CA GLU A 143 -9.45 -20.12 -2.30
C GLU A 143 -9.07 -20.06 -0.81
N PRO A 144 -10.05 -19.99 0.10
CA PRO A 144 -9.80 -19.79 1.52
C PRO A 144 -8.93 -20.87 2.16
N ASP A 145 -9.20 -22.14 1.85
CA ASP A 145 -8.53 -23.30 2.46
C ASP A 145 -7.00 -23.24 2.31
N GLY A 146 -6.50 -22.70 1.19
CA GLY A 146 -5.08 -22.59 0.91
C GLY A 146 -4.46 -21.22 1.24
N ARG A 147 -5.27 -20.20 1.56
CA ARG A 147 -4.81 -18.79 1.58
C ARG A 147 -5.20 -18.02 2.84
N ALA A 148 -6.12 -18.52 3.67
CA ALA A 148 -6.63 -17.81 4.85
C ALA A 148 -5.57 -17.39 5.88
N GLN A 149 -4.44 -18.10 5.94
CA GLN A 149 -3.31 -17.79 6.83
C GLN A 149 -2.32 -16.79 6.23
N VAL A 150 -2.42 -16.47 4.94
CA VAL A 150 -1.52 -15.52 4.28
C VAL A 150 -1.98 -14.11 4.60
N ARG A 151 -1.09 -13.29 5.15
CA ARG A 151 -1.40 -11.90 5.55
C ARG A 151 -1.22 -10.90 4.40
N PRO A 152 -1.82 -9.70 4.49
CA PRO A 152 -1.40 -8.57 3.68
C PRO A 152 0.11 -8.37 3.85
N PHE A 153 0.82 -8.19 2.73
CA PHE A 153 2.29 -8.06 2.64
C PHE A 153 3.12 -9.33 2.91
N ASP A 154 2.52 -10.48 3.24
CA ASP A 154 3.27 -11.74 3.35
C ASP A 154 4.03 -12.05 2.05
N ALA A 155 5.24 -12.60 2.16
CA ALA A 155 6.10 -12.88 1.01
C ALA A 155 5.41 -13.72 -0.09
N ARG A 156 4.53 -14.67 0.29
CA ARG A 156 3.73 -15.47 -0.66
C ARG A 156 2.75 -14.61 -1.43
N TYR A 157 2.07 -13.67 -0.76
CA TYR A 157 1.15 -12.74 -1.41
C TYR A 157 1.91 -11.75 -2.30
N VAL A 158 3.03 -11.21 -1.83
CA VAL A 158 3.89 -10.30 -2.61
C VAL A 158 4.38 -10.97 -3.90
N ALA A 159 4.84 -12.22 -3.83
CA ALA A 159 5.24 -12.99 -5.01
C ALA A 159 4.08 -13.21 -6.00
N ARG A 160 2.89 -13.54 -5.50
CA ARG A 160 1.67 -13.64 -6.33
C ARG A 160 1.33 -12.32 -7.01
N THR A 161 1.41 -11.21 -6.28
CA THR A 161 1.08 -9.88 -6.81
C THR A 161 2.08 -9.44 -7.87
N ARG A 162 3.36 -9.79 -7.72
CA ARG A 162 4.38 -9.60 -8.75
C ARG A 162 4.01 -10.36 -10.02
N GLN A 163 3.67 -11.64 -9.90
CA GLN A 163 3.25 -12.45 -11.04
C GLN A 163 2.03 -11.85 -11.74
N ARG A 164 1.05 -11.38 -10.97
CA ARG A 164 -0.13 -10.70 -11.53
C ARG A 164 0.23 -9.42 -12.28
N GLY A 165 1.19 -8.64 -11.78
CA GLY A 165 1.70 -7.44 -12.46
C GLY A 165 2.35 -7.78 -13.80
N LEU A 166 3.12 -8.87 -13.89
CA LEU A 166 3.72 -9.33 -15.15
C LEU A 166 2.65 -9.77 -16.17
N GLU A 167 1.59 -10.44 -15.72
CA GLU A 167 0.44 -10.77 -16.58
C GLU A 167 -0.26 -9.50 -17.10
N LEU A 168 -0.44 -8.49 -16.25
CA LEU A 168 -1.00 -7.20 -16.64
C LEU A 168 -0.15 -6.51 -17.70
N LEU A 169 1.18 -6.52 -17.56
CA LEU A 169 2.08 -5.98 -18.59
C LEU A 169 1.92 -6.70 -19.92
N ALA A 170 1.78 -8.03 -19.92
CA ALA A 170 1.56 -8.80 -21.15
C ALA A 170 0.22 -8.43 -21.83
N LEU A 171 -0.85 -8.23 -21.05
CA LEU A 171 -2.15 -7.78 -21.57
C LEU A 171 -2.07 -6.36 -22.16
N ILE A 172 -1.35 -5.46 -21.49
CA ILE A 172 -1.15 -4.09 -21.96
C ILE A 172 -0.31 -4.05 -23.23
N GLU A 173 0.72 -4.88 -23.32
CA GLU A 173 1.52 -5.00 -24.54
C GLU A 173 0.68 -5.55 -25.69
N ALA A 174 -0.27 -6.46 -25.42
CA ALA A 174 -1.22 -6.95 -26.41
C ALA A 174 -2.36 -5.97 -26.76
N ASP A 175 -2.41 -4.80 -26.12
CA ASP A 175 -3.50 -3.82 -26.24
C ASP A 175 -4.88 -4.44 -25.99
N ASP A 176 -4.98 -5.25 -24.93
CA ASP A 176 -6.20 -5.94 -24.52
C ASP A 176 -7.36 -4.97 -24.30
N ALA A 177 -8.59 -5.38 -24.65
CA ALA A 177 -9.78 -4.53 -24.56
C ALA A 177 -10.03 -3.99 -23.14
N LYS A 178 -9.72 -4.77 -22.09
CA LYS A 178 -9.87 -4.35 -20.70
C LYS A 178 -8.64 -3.60 -20.20
N TYR A 179 -7.46 -3.91 -20.74
CA TYR A 179 -6.19 -3.28 -20.36
C TYR A 179 -5.45 -2.69 -21.57
N PRO A 180 -6.02 -1.66 -22.22
CA PRO A 180 -5.36 -1.04 -23.37
C PRO A 180 -4.12 -0.26 -22.94
N ARG A 181 -3.26 0.06 -23.89
CA ARG A 181 -2.15 1.01 -23.69
C ARG A 181 -2.72 2.40 -23.37
N LEU A 182 -2.09 3.08 -22.42
CA LEU A 182 -2.53 4.41 -22.02
C LEU A 182 -1.76 5.52 -22.76
N PRO A 183 -2.40 6.65 -23.04
CA PRO A 183 -1.70 7.87 -23.41
C PRO A 183 -0.70 8.30 -22.32
N LYS A 184 0.35 9.00 -22.75
CA LYS A 184 1.37 9.51 -21.82
C LYS A 184 0.73 10.48 -20.82
N GLY A 185 0.98 10.24 -19.52
CA GLY A 185 0.50 11.08 -18.42
C GLY A 185 -0.88 10.72 -17.86
N GLU A 186 -1.55 9.69 -18.38
CA GLU A 186 -2.83 9.22 -17.84
C GLU A 186 -2.67 8.07 -16.85
N PHE A 187 -3.41 8.12 -15.74
CA PHE A 187 -3.41 7.01 -14.79
C PHE A 187 -4.50 5.99 -15.13
N ARG A 188 -4.17 4.71 -14.95
CA ARG A 188 -5.14 3.63 -15.13
C ARG A 188 -6.18 3.67 -14.02
N ASN A 189 -7.45 3.65 -14.40
CA ASN A 189 -8.57 3.46 -13.49
C ASN A 189 -9.42 2.26 -13.96
N PRO A 190 -9.28 1.08 -13.33
CA PRO A 190 -10.04 -0.11 -13.70
C PRO A 190 -11.48 -0.12 -13.15
N PHE A 191 -11.90 0.91 -12.42
CA PHE A 191 -13.19 0.96 -11.73
C PHE A 191 -14.26 1.72 -12.51
N SER A 192 -15.53 1.39 -12.24
CA SER A 192 -16.71 2.09 -12.78
C SER A 192 -16.95 3.46 -12.19
N PHE A 193 -16.16 3.91 -11.22
CA PHE A 193 -16.29 5.20 -10.56
C PHE A 193 -15.05 6.07 -10.73
N SER A 194 -15.24 7.39 -10.60
CA SER A 194 -14.16 8.37 -10.71
C SER A 194 -13.25 8.36 -9.49
N ARG A 195 -11.95 8.59 -9.70
CA ARG A 195 -10.90 8.56 -8.68
C ARG A 195 -10.06 9.82 -8.66
N THR A 196 -10.68 11.00 -8.84
CA THR A 196 -9.98 12.25 -8.53
C THR A 196 -9.57 12.26 -7.05
N ALA A 197 -8.54 13.01 -6.68
CA ALA A 197 -8.04 13.02 -5.29
C ALA A 197 -9.14 13.26 -4.24
N THR A 198 -10.05 14.20 -4.50
CA THR A 198 -11.19 14.48 -3.60
C THR A 198 -12.17 13.30 -3.51
N GLN A 199 -12.47 12.65 -4.64
CA GLN A 199 -13.41 11.52 -4.69
C GLN A 199 -12.81 10.26 -4.10
N GLU A 200 -11.54 9.98 -4.39
CA GLU A 200 -10.76 8.90 -3.78
C GLU A 200 -10.74 9.04 -2.26
N ARG A 201 -10.45 10.25 -1.78
CA ARG A 201 -10.47 10.54 -0.35
C ARG A 201 -11.84 10.27 0.27
N ALA A 202 -12.90 10.85 -0.31
CA ALA A 202 -14.26 10.69 0.19
C ALA A 202 -14.71 9.22 0.21
N LEU A 203 -14.35 8.44 -0.82
CA LEU A 203 -14.64 7.02 -0.91
C LEU A 203 -13.95 6.24 0.20
N PHE A 204 -12.63 6.38 0.35
CA PHE A 204 -11.88 5.60 1.33
C PHE A 204 -12.17 6.01 2.78
N GLU A 205 -12.41 7.29 3.06
CA GLU A 205 -12.88 7.74 4.39
C GLU A 205 -14.26 7.12 4.71
N ALA A 206 -15.17 7.08 3.74
CA ALA A 206 -16.49 6.45 3.93
C ALA A 206 -16.39 4.92 4.11
N LEU A 207 -15.47 4.25 3.41
CA LEU A 207 -15.20 2.82 3.58
C LEU A 207 -14.61 2.53 4.95
N ALA A 208 -13.64 3.32 5.39
CA ALA A 208 -13.06 3.19 6.74
C ALA A 208 -14.12 3.37 7.83
N ALA A 209 -14.97 4.40 7.71
CA ALA A 209 -16.07 4.64 8.64
C ALA A 209 -17.10 3.50 8.67
N ALA A 210 -17.31 2.82 7.54
CA ALA A 210 -18.20 1.65 7.44
C ALA A 210 -17.56 0.33 7.89
N GLY A 211 -16.27 0.33 8.25
CA GLY A 211 -15.52 -0.90 8.54
C GLY A 211 -15.33 -1.77 7.29
N SER A 212 -15.35 -1.18 6.10
CA SER A 212 -15.22 -1.83 4.78
C SER A 212 -13.80 -1.72 4.22
N ILE A 213 -12.80 -1.69 5.12
CA ILE A 213 -11.38 -1.74 4.77
C ILE A 213 -10.84 -3.12 5.18
N PRO A 214 -10.42 -3.97 4.21
CA PRO A 214 -9.96 -5.32 4.51
C PRO A 214 -8.73 -5.37 5.43
N ASN A 215 -7.78 -4.46 5.20
CA ASN A 215 -6.56 -4.33 6.01
C ASN A 215 -6.50 -2.95 6.67
N PRO A 216 -6.79 -2.83 7.98
CA PRO A 216 -6.57 -1.62 8.78
C PRO A 216 -5.07 -1.25 8.91
N ALA A 217 -4.45 -0.82 7.81
CA ALA A 217 -3.01 -0.64 7.69
C ALA A 217 -2.41 0.44 8.60
N TRP A 218 -3.26 1.23 9.27
CA TRP A 218 -2.90 2.25 10.27
C TRP A 218 -2.59 1.67 11.66
N SER A 219 -2.62 0.34 11.82
CA SER A 219 -2.26 -0.32 13.08
C SER A 219 -1.32 -1.50 12.84
N CYS A 220 -0.29 -1.62 13.68
CA CYS A 220 0.60 -2.79 13.67
C CYS A 220 -0.10 -4.06 14.17
N ASP A 221 -1.16 -3.90 14.96
CA ASP A 221 -1.90 -4.97 15.64
C ASP A 221 -3.21 -5.31 14.93
N ALA A 222 -3.42 -4.78 13.73
CA ALA A 222 -4.60 -5.04 12.94
C ALA A 222 -4.79 -6.54 12.65
N THR A 223 -6.06 -6.94 12.61
CA THR A 223 -6.49 -8.26 12.13
C THR A 223 -7.21 -8.07 10.80
N PRO A 224 -6.53 -8.31 9.66
CA PRO A 224 -7.11 -8.17 8.34
C PRO A 224 -8.22 -9.20 8.11
N THR A 225 -9.24 -8.83 7.33
CA THR A 225 -10.40 -9.69 7.02
C THR A 225 -10.59 -9.81 5.52
N TRP A 226 -11.07 -10.97 5.06
CA TRP A 226 -11.22 -11.30 3.64
C TRP A 226 -12.56 -11.96 3.31
N ASP A 227 -13.35 -12.29 4.32
CA ASP A 227 -14.59 -13.07 4.27
C ASP A 227 -15.80 -12.29 3.75
N ARG A 228 -15.60 -11.03 3.36
CA ARG A 228 -16.61 -10.12 2.79
C ARG A 228 -16.30 -9.80 1.33
N ASP A 229 -17.34 -9.43 0.59
CA ASP A 229 -17.18 -8.93 -0.78
C ASP A 229 -16.90 -7.42 -0.77
N PHE A 230 -15.66 -7.07 -0.43
CA PHE A 230 -15.24 -5.67 -0.32
C PHE A 230 -15.31 -4.90 -1.63
N ASP A 231 -15.28 -5.58 -2.79
CA ASP A 231 -15.49 -4.94 -4.09
C ASP A 231 -16.94 -4.48 -4.24
N GLN A 232 -17.90 -5.36 -3.91
CA GLN A 232 -19.32 -4.99 -3.92
C GLN A 232 -19.61 -3.85 -2.94
N GLU A 233 -19.03 -3.90 -1.74
CA GLU A 233 -19.20 -2.84 -0.74
C GLU A 233 -18.61 -1.51 -1.22
N ARG A 234 -17.44 -1.54 -1.86
CA ARG A 234 -16.80 -0.37 -2.45
C ARG A 234 -17.64 0.25 -3.56
N GLU A 235 -18.19 -0.54 -4.47
CA GLU A 235 -19.11 -0.06 -5.51
C GLU A 235 -20.39 0.56 -4.89
N ALA A 236 -20.95 -0.06 -3.86
CA ALA A 236 -22.13 0.47 -3.17
C ALA A 236 -21.86 1.81 -2.49
N VAL A 237 -20.69 1.98 -1.85
CA VAL A 237 -20.28 3.26 -1.27
C VAL A 237 -20.03 4.30 -2.36
N ALA A 238 -19.36 3.94 -3.45
CA ALA A 238 -19.12 4.84 -4.58
C ALA A 238 -20.44 5.34 -5.20
N ALA A 239 -21.43 4.46 -5.37
CA ALA A 239 -22.76 4.82 -5.86
C ALA A 239 -23.48 5.79 -4.91
N ARG A 240 -23.45 5.52 -3.60
CA ARG A 240 -24.05 6.41 -2.58
C ARG A 240 -23.42 7.81 -2.57
N LEU A 241 -22.12 7.89 -2.89
CA LEU A 241 -21.38 9.16 -2.99
C LEU A 241 -21.52 9.84 -4.37
N GLY A 242 -22.26 9.25 -5.31
CA GLY A 242 -22.45 9.80 -6.66
C GLY A 242 -21.17 9.77 -7.51
N LEU A 243 -20.28 8.80 -7.29
CA LEU A 243 -18.98 8.69 -7.97
C LEU A 243 -19.01 7.84 -9.24
N VAL A 244 -20.07 7.07 -9.45
CA VAL A 244 -20.23 6.17 -10.61
C VAL A 244 -20.18 6.99 -11.90
N ARG A 245 -19.35 6.55 -12.85
CA ARG A 245 -19.21 7.22 -14.15
C ARG A 245 -20.49 7.02 -14.95
N SER A 246 -20.96 8.11 -15.57
CA SER A 246 -22.15 8.12 -16.43
C SER A 246 -22.01 7.24 -17.67
N ASP A 247 -20.76 6.91 -18.04
CA ASP A 247 -20.43 6.20 -19.26
C ASP A 247 -20.13 4.73 -18.90
N GLY A 248 -21.12 3.86 -19.13
CA GLY A 248 -20.99 2.41 -19.00
C GLY A 248 -20.12 1.74 -20.07
N ALA A 249 -18.95 2.31 -20.36
CA ALA A 249 -17.98 1.70 -21.27
C ALA A 249 -17.03 0.80 -20.45
N ARG A 250 -17.30 -0.51 -20.51
CA ARG A 250 -16.32 -1.55 -20.23
C ARG A 250 -15.30 -1.64 -21.35
#